data_AF-A0A7X9E591-F1
#
_entry.id   AF-A0A7X9E591-F1
#
_cell.length_a   1.000
_cell.length_b   1.000
_cell.length_c   1.000
_cell.angle_alpha   90.00
_cell.angle_beta   90.00
_cell.angle_gamma   90.00
#
_symmetry.space_group_name_H-M   'P 1'
#
loop_
_entity.id
_entity.type
_entity.pdbx_description
1 polymer ?
#
loop_
_entity_poly.entity_id
_entity_poly.type
_entity_poly.pdbx_seq_one_letter_code
_entity_poly.pdbx_strand_id
1 'polypeptide(L)'
;SHFYKIDGKYYITSTNWDPVCYQVCARADKPYGPYAITTISAEENLGIGTGWRLPYSEKEKKFLVVPPPDNYVGCVTLHQGGIVQTQSGEWWGFSMMDYNSVGRLLCLSPVTWENDWPYFGLHSNLTRTPRTWIKPKTGFTSEPKAPYERSDDFSEPKLKPIWQWNHVPVNKKWSLTERKGYLCLNSLPAENFWFARNTLTQRAIGPESIATTELEFDKLKAGDVAGLALLNYPFAWIGIKRNKNDFEIQQFDQRTNKIERVKTDEKKIWLRAECNFDTEIAKFSYSIDGKTFFPLGENFIMAFQLKTFQGVRFALFNYNENGVEGGVAAFNSFDLYEPRPNGLTKPIPYNNIITITNLADSTVLVNWKNFLRPVPPENELAKSKASYFRIIDKGNGRIALQSELDGGFVTVKDNGRMSEVRIENDNSGDATTFQWIDMLKDDLMLLSLKTNRYLFVDPKAGSLCSADSRGTTPDRKDGTCFTWTIIGK
;
A
#
# COMPACT_ATOMS: atom_id res chain seq x y z
N SER A 1 -2.02 -0.49 -23.67
CA SER A 1 -0.71 0.00 -24.16
C SER A 1 -0.73 1.52 -24.22
N HIS A 2 0.42 2.17 -24.03
CA HIS A 2 0.56 3.62 -24.25
C HIS A 2 1.50 3.86 -25.43
N PHE A 3 1.14 4.79 -26.32
CA PHE A 3 1.86 5.07 -27.57
C PHE A 3 2.48 6.45 -27.53
N TYR A 4 3.74 6.55 -27.94
CA TYR A 4 4.52 7.79 -27.89
C TYR A 4 5.27 8.01 -29.20
N LYS A 5 5.53 9.28 -29.51
CA LYS A 5 6.54 9.70 -30.47
C LYS A 5 7.57 10.55 -29.72
N ILE A 6 8.80 10.05 -29.60
CA ILE A 6 9.90 10.67 -28.84
C ILE A 6 11.10 10.73 -29.77
N ASP A 7 11.65 11.93 -29.98
CA ASP A 7 12.86 12.17 -30.77
C ASP A 7 12.89 11.45 -32.13
N GLY A 8 11.76 11.52 -32.84
CA GLY A 8 11.60 10.94 -34.18
C GLY A 8 11.28 9.43 -34.22
N LYS A 9 11.33 8.72 -33.08
CA LYS A 9 10.98 7.30 -32.96
C LYS A 9 9.62 7.10 -32.31
N TYR A 10 9.02 5.93 -32.53
CA TYR A 10 7.74 5.52 -31.99
C TYR A 10 7.94 4.47 -30.91
N TYR A 11 7.29 4.66 -29.76
CA TYR A 11 7.40 3.79 -28.60
C TYR A 11 6.03 3.28 -28.16
N ILE A 12 5.95 2.02 -27.76
CA ILE A 12 4.77 1.43 -27.14
C ILE A 12 5.17 0.82 -25.80
N THR A 13 4.65 1.32 -24.69
CA THR A 13 4.73 0.59 -23.41
C THR A 13 3.56 -0.39 -23.31
N SER A 14 3.88 -1.62 -22.92
CA SER A 14 2.90 -2.69 -22.67
C SER A 14 3.33 -3.54 -21.49
N THR A 15 2.44 -4.41 -21.03
CA THR A 15 2.70 -5.32 -19.93
C THR A 15 2.56 -6.76 -20.41
N ASN A 16 3.38 -7.65 -19.86
CA ASN A 16 3.15 -9.09 -19.89
C ASN A 16 2.90 -9.54 -18.45
N TRP A 17 1.91 -10.42 -18.27
CA TRP A 17 1.46 -10.85 -16.95
C TRP A 17 2.19 -12.09 -16.44
N ASP A 18 2.40 -13.09 -17.31
CA ASP A 18 3.01 -14.38 -16.99
C ASP A 18 4.48 -14.45 -17.46
N PRO A 19 5.39 -15.15 -16.76
CA PRO A 19 5.23 -15.91 -15.49
C PRO A 19 5.34 -15.06 -14.21
N VAL A 20 5.92 -13.87 -14.34
CA VAL A 20 5.94 -12.79 -13.34
C VAL A 20 5.58 -11.53 -14.11
N CYS A 21 4.85 -10.60 -13.52
CA CYS A 21 4.42 -9.42 -14.26
C CYS A 21 5.64 -8.55 -14.63
N TYR A 22 5.77 -8.13 -15.89
CA TYR A 22 6.83 -7.21 -16.33
C TYR A 22 6.34 -6.26 -17.41
N GLN A 23 7.03 -5.14 -17.54
CA GLN A 23 6.74 -4.09 -18.51
C GLN A 23 7.75 -4.15 -19.66
N VAL A 24 7.22 -4.13 -20.88
CA VAL A 24 8.00 -4.07 -22.11
C VAL A 24 7.84 -2.72 -22.80
N CYS A 25 8.86 -2.33 -23.53
CA CYS A 25 8.81 -1.22 -24.46
C CYS A 25 9.12 -1.74 -25.86
N ALA A 26 8.25 -1.42 -26.81
CA ALA A 26 8.46 -1.65 -28.22
C ALA A 26 8.92 -0.33 -28.88
N ARG A 27 9.92 -0.35 -29.76
CA ARG A 27 10.44 0.84 -30.47
C ARG A 27 10.52 0.61 -31.98
N ALA A 28 10.14 1.61 -32.77
CA ALA A 28 10.20 1.59 -34.23
C ALA A 28 10.49 2.99 -34.82
N ASP A 29 10.99 3.03 -36.06
CA ASP A 29 11.16 4.29 -36.80
C ASP A 29 9.87 4.73 -37.54
N LYS A 30 8.90 3.82 -37.68
CA LYS A 30 7.58 4.07 -38.29
C LYS A 30 6.49 3.65 -37.30
N PRO A 31 5.33 4.32 -37.28
CA PRO A 31 4.25 4.01 -36.34
C PRO A 31 3.67 2.59 -36.53
N TYR A 32 3.84 2.01 -37.72
CA TYR A 32 3.37 0.66 -38.06
C TYR A 32 4.44 -0.44 -37.86
N GLY A 33 5.62 -0.08 -37.37
CA GLY A 33 6.73 -1.02 -37.16
C GLY A 33 7.63 -1.21 -38.39
N PRO A 34 8.45 -2.28 -38.41
CA PRO A 34 8.55 -3.32 -37.39
C PRO A 34 9.06 -2.75 -36.05
N TYR A 35 8.63 -3.37 -34.95
CA TYR A 35 9.03 -2.97 -33.60
C TYR A 35 10.12 -3.91 -33.05
N ALA A 36 11.23 -3.34 -32.59
CA ALA A 36 12.11 -4.01 -31.63
C ALA A 36 11.45 -3.96 -30.25
N ILE A 37 11.75 -4.91 -29.35
CA ILE A 37 11.14 -4.99 -28.01
C ILE A 37 12.22 -5.25 -26.97
N THR A 38 12.12 -4.58 -25.81
CA THR A 38 12.93 -4.88 -24.63
C THR A 38 12.08 -4.82 -23.35
N THR A 39 12.54 -5.46 -22.29
CA THR A 39 11.94 -5.36 -20.95
C THR A 39 12.49 -4.12 -20.24
N ILE A 40 11.62 -3.21 -19.84
CA ILE A 40 12.00 -1.93 -19.21
C ILE A 40 11.75 -1.87 -17.71
N SER A 41 10.87 -2.73 -17.17
CA SER A 41 10.60 -2.88 -15.74
C SER A 41 10.29 -4.33 -15.45
N ALA A 42 10.91 -4.92 -14.42
CA ALA A 42 10.72 -6.30 -14.03
C ALA A 42 11.19 -6.51 -12.59
N GLU A 43 10.66 -7.53 -11.92
CA GLU A 43 11.11 -8.01 -10.60
C GLU A 43 10.87 -7.07 -9.42
N GLU A 44 10.62 -5.77 -9.63
CA GLU A 44 10.39 -4.85 -8.52
C GLU A 44 9.01 -5.01 -7.90
N ASN A 45 9.00 -5.36 -6.62
CA ASN A 45 7.82 -5.62 -5.81
C ASN A 45 7.83 -4.81 -4.50
N LEU A 46 8.79 -3.90 -4.31
CA LEU A 46 8.93 -3.02 -3.15
C LEU A 46 8.96 -3.78 -1.80
N GLY A 47 9.45 -5.03 -1.81
CA GLY A 47 9.46 -5.90 -0.64
C GLY A 47 8.07 -6.39 -0.20
N ILE A 48 7.15 -6.54 -1.15
CA ILE A 48 5.78 -7.02 -0.94
C ILE A 48 5.58 -8.31 -1.75
N GLY A 49 4.97 -9.29 -1.12
CA GLY A 49 4.59 -10.56 -1.75
C GLY A 49 3.11 -10.62 -2.10
N THR A 50 2.72 -11.74 -2.71
CA THR A 50 1.30 -12.07 -2.80
C THR A 50 0.70 -12.15 -1.40
N GLY A 51 -0.52 -11.65 -1.27
CA GLY A 51 -1.40 -11.84 -0.12
C GLY A 51 -2.45 -12.91 -0.37
N TRP A 52 -3.51 -12.92 0.42
CA TRP A 52 -4.65 -13.81 0.26
C TRP A 52 -5.28 -13.68 -1.13
N ARG A 53 -5.68 -14.80 -1.71
CA ARG A 53 -6.28 -14.88 -3.05
C ARG A 53 -7.58 -15.65 -3.03
N LEU A 54 -8.48 -15.24 -3.92
CA LEU A 54 -9.61 -16.04 -4.32
C LEU A 54 -9.26 -16.72 -5.66
N PRO A 55 -9.01 -18.05 -5.70
CA PRO A 55 -8.74 -18.74 -6.94
C PRO A 55 -9.94 -18.62 -7.87
N TYR A 56 -9.68 -18.53 -9.17
CA TYR A 56 -10.75 -18.50 -10.17
C TYR A 56 -11.41 -19.88 -10.20
N SER A 57 -12.60 -19.97 -9.61
CA SER A 57 -13.44 -21.16 -9.64
C SER A 57 -14.74 -20.81 -10.35
N GLU A 58 -14.95 -21.36 -11.54
CA GLU A 58 -16.24 -21.28 -12.23
C GLU A 58 -17.33 -22.12 -11.53
N LYS A 59 -16.98 -22.92 -10.50
CA LYS A 59 -17.83 -24.05 -10.07
C LYS A 59 -18.11 -24.24 -8.57
N GLU A 60 -17.65 -23.40 -7.64
CA GLU A 60 -17.87 -23.71 -6.21
C GLU A 60 -18.72 -22.71 -5.42
N LYS A 61 -19.71 -23.25 -4.70
CA LYS A 61 -20.70 -22.58 -3.85
C LYS A 61 -20.11 -21.95 -2.57
N LYS A 62 -18.79 -21.97 -2.37
CA LYS A 62 -18.09 -21.47 -1.17
C LYS A 62 -16.85 -20.69 -1.56
N PHE A 63 -16.59 -19.55 -0.92
CA PHE A 63 -15.38 -18.76 -1.16
C PHE A 63 -14.20 -19.42 -0.46
N LEU A 64 -13.37 -20.14 -1.24
CA LEU A 64 -12.10 -20.66 -0.75
C LEU A 64 -11.05 -19.55 -0.79
N VAL A 65 -10.87 -18.82 0.31
CA VAL A 65 -9.79 -17.82 0.41
C VAL A 65 -8.48 -18.54 0.77
N VAL A 66 -7.51 -18.51 -0.13
CA VAL A 66 -6.24 -19.24 -0.02
C VAL A 66 -5.16 -18.31 0.54
N PRO A 67 -4.40 -18.74 1.56
CA PRO A 67 -3.27 -17.96 2.08
C PRO A 67 -2.16 -17.83 1.04
N PRO A 68 -1.36 -16.76 1.10
CA PRO A 68 -0.21 -16.64 0.23
C PRO A 68 0.84 -17.72 0.52
N PRO A 69 1.59 -18.20 -0.48
CA PRO A 69 2.79 -18.98 -0.24
C PRO A 69 3.87 -18.12 0.45
N ASP A 70 4.70 -18.77 1.26
CA ASP A 70 5.81 -18.09 1.94
C ASP A 70 6.80 -17.48 0.94
N ASN A 71 7.17 -16.22 1.19
CA ASN A 71 8.18 -15.48 0.43
C ASN A 71 7.97 -15.47 -1.11
N TYR A 72 6.72 -15.49 -1.56
CA TYR A 72 6.40 -15.57 -2.98
C TYR A 72 6.01 -14.21 -3.57
N VAL A 73 6.71 -13.81 -4.64
CA VAL A 73 6.44 -12.55 -5.36
C VAL A 73 5.19 -12.68 -6.23
N GLY A 74 5.10 -13.73 -7.05
CA GLY A 74 4.03 -13.87 -8.04
C GLY A 74 3.95 -12.69 -9.01
N CYS A 75 2.75 -12.41 -9.53
CA CYS A 75 2.52 -11.36 -10.53
C CYS A 75 2.23 -9.97 -9.92
N VAL A 76 2.77 -9.66 -8.73
CA VAL A 76 2.48 -8.38 -8.03
C VAL A 76 3.38 -7.22 -8.39
N THR A 77 4.45 -7.48 -9.13
CA THR A 77 5.51 -6.53 -9.51
C THR A 77 4.99 -5.30 -10.25
N LEU A 78 5.78 -4.22 -10.25
CA LEU A 78 5.48 -2.97 -10.97
C LEU A 78 5.28 -3.22 -12.47
N HIS A 79 4.11 -2.84 -12.97
CA HIS A 79 3.71 -3.14 -14.34
C HIS A 79 2.65 -2.16 -14.87
N GLN A 80 2.31 -2.28 -16.16
CA GLN A 80 1.44 -1.32 -16.88
C GLN A 80 1.89 0.15 -16.76
N GLY A 81 1.05 1.06 -17.25
CA GLY A 81 1.34 2.49 -17.25
C GLY A 81 2.31 2.89 -18.36
N GLY A 82 2.97 4.02 -18.17
CA GLY A 82 3.61 4.76 -19.23
C GLY A 82 4.73 5.66 -18.73
N ILE A 83 5.25 6.50 -19.62
CA ILE A 83 6.31 7.48 -19.31
C ILE A 83 5.84 8.91 -19.57
N VAL A 84 6.45 9.85 -18.86
CA VAL A 84 6.23 11.29 -18.98
C VAL A 84 7.56 12.02 -18.77
N GLN A 85 7.76 13.12 -19.50
CA GLN A 85 8.91 14.00 -19.32
C GLN A 85 8.49 15.25 -18.56
N THR A 86 9.28 15.68 -17.58
CA THR A 86 9.12 16.97 -16.91
C THR A 86 9.63 18.12 -17.79
N GLN A 87 9.26 19.34 -17.43
CA GLN A 87 9.75 20.56 -18.09
C GLN A 87 11.27 20.73 -17.98
N SER A 88 11.90 20.11 -16.97
CA SER A 88 13.36 20.09 -16.81
C SER A 88 14.04 18.98 -17.61
N GLY A 89 13.28 18.21 -18.40
CA GLY A 89 13.79 17.12 -19.22
C GLY A 89 13.94 15.78 -18.51
N GLU A 90 13.57 15.67 -17.23
CA GLU A 90 13.62 14.39 -16.49
C GLU A 90 12.50 13.46 -16.96
N TRP A 91 12.82 12.19 -17.17
CA TRP A 91 11.83 11.18 -17.53
C TRP A 91 11.40 10.36 -16.32
N TRP A 92 10.10 10.09 -16.27
CA TRP A 92 9.46 9.39 -15.17
C TRP A 92 8.45 8.38 -15.69
N GLY A 93 8.46 7.19 -15.10
CA GLY A 93 7.53 6.12 -15.36
C GLY A 93 6.41 6.14 -14.33
N PHE A 94 5.15 6.17 -14.76
CA PHE A 94 4.02 5.88 -13.87
C PHE A 94 3.56 4.46 -14.17
N SER A 95 3.47 3.62 -13.16
CA SER A 95 3.02 2.22 -13.26
C SER A 95 2.02 1.91 -12.16
N MET A 96 1.42 0.72 -12.21
CA MET A 96 0.68 0.19 -11.08
C MET A 96 1.39 -1.03 -10.49
N MET A 97 1.09 -1.33 -9.25
CA MET A 97 1.53 -2.54 -8.56
C MET A 97 0.32 -3.18 -7.89
N ASP A 98 0.16 -4.51 -8.01
CA ASP A 98 -0.90 -5.21 -7.29
C ASP A 98 -0.53 -5.27 -5.81
N TYR A 99 -1.24 -4.51 -4.98
CA TYR A 99 -0.96 -4.37 -3.55
C TYR A 99 -2.00 -5.14 -2.72
N ASN A 100 -2.34 -6.35 -3.18
CA ASN A 100 -3.28 -7.25 -2.52
C ASN A 100 -4.67 -6.62 -2.31
N SER A 101 -5.33 -6.89 -1.17
CA SER A 101 -6.73 -6.48 -0.95
C SER A 101 -7.00 -4.98 -1.02
N VAL A 102 -6.01 -4.10 -0.83
CA VAL A 102 -6.20 -2.64 -1.02
C VAL A 102 -6.37 -2.28 -2.51
N GLY A 103 -5.95 -3.16 -3.40
CA GLY A 103 -6.09 -3.02 -4.85
C GLY A 103 -4.76 -2.72 -5.53
N ARG A 104 -4.82 -1.94 -6.61
CA ARG A 104 -3.68 -1.64 -7.48
C ARG A 104 -3.23 -0.21 -7.25
N LEU A 105 -2.01 -0.04 -6.74
CA LEU A 105 -1.49 1.26 -6.33
C LEU A 105 -0.60 1.86 -7.41
N LEU A 106 -0.62 3.19 -7.51
CA LEU A 106 0.24 3.94 -8.42
C LEU A 106 1.68 3.94 -7.88
N CYS A 107 2.62 3.56 -8.73
CA CYS A 107 4.06 3.70 -8.51
C CYS A 107 4.63 4.76 -9.45
N LEU A 108 5.64 5.49 -8.98
CA LEU A 108 6.35 6.49 -9.75
C LEU A 108 7.84 6.13 -9.75
N SER A 109 8.41 5.98 -10.95
CA SER A 109 9.75 5.44 -11.16
C SER A 109 10.64 6.45 -11.90
N PRO A 110 11.90 6.69 -11.49
CA PRO A 110 12.84 7.39 -12.35
C PRO A 110 13.06 6.57 -13.63
N VAL A 111 13.18 7.23 -14.77
CA VAL A 111 13.51 6.57 -16.05
C VAL A 111 14.95 6.90 -16.45
N THR A 112 15.73 5.85 -16.66
CA THR A 112 17.07 5.94 -17.24
C THR A 112 17.01 5.54 -18.71
N TRP A 113 17.45 6.42 -19.59
CA TRP A 113 17.59 6.12 -21.01
C TRP A 113 18.94 5.43 -21.28
N GLU A 114 18.90 4.26 -21.89
CA GLU A 114 20.09 3.54 -22.33
C GLU A 114 19.84 2.93 -23.72
N ASN A 115 20.74 3.18 -24.68
CA ASN A 115 20.63 2.67 -26.05
C ASN A 115 19.24 2.94 -26.69
N ASP A 116 18.73 4.16 -26.50
CA ASP A 116 17.41 4.64 -26.91
C ASP A 116 16.22 3.84 -26.31
N TRP A 117 16.38 3.28 -25.10
CA TRP A 117 15.33 2.59 -24.34
C TRP A 117 15.05 3.22 -22.97
N PRO A 118 13.77 3.40 -22.57
CA PRO A 118 13.39 4.04 -21.32
C PRO A 118 13.23 3.03 -20.17
N TYR A 119 14.32 2.63 -19.53
CA TYR A 119 14.28 1.70 -18.40
C TYR A 119 13.76 2.36 -17.12
N PHE A 120 12.94 1.65 -16.34
CA PHE A 120 12.55 2.08 -15.01
C PHE A 120 13.66 1.71 -14.03
N GLY A 121 14.04 2.65 -13.17
CA GLY A 121 15.15 2.48 -12.25
C GLY A 121 16.34 3.38 -12.56
N LEU A 122 17.40 3.19 -11.78
CA LEU A 122 18.64 3.99 -11.85
C LEU A 122 19.67 3.31 -12.75
N HIS A 123 20.68 4.05 -13.21
CA HIS A 123 21.67 3.59 -14.19
C HIS A 123 22.29 2.22 -13.85
N SER A 124 22.75 2.06 -12.62
CA SER A 124 23.36 0.80 -12.18
C SER A 124 22.35 -0.19 -11.60
N ASN A 125 21.03 0.06 -11.69
CA ASN A 125 19.94 -0.79 -11.21
C ASN A 125 18.69 -0.69 -12.11
N LEU A 126 18.89 -0.87 -13.41
CA LEU A 126 17.79 -0.89 -14.38
C LEU A 126 16.79 -1.99 -14.06
N THR A 127 15.57 -1.79 -14.56
CA THR A 127 14.36 -2.59 -14.35
C THR A 127 13.81 -2.61 -12.93
N ARG A 128 14.52 -2.07 -11.94
CA ARG A 128 14.10 -2.05 -10.53
C ARG A 128 14.05 -0.64 -9.97
N THR A 129 12.84 -0.22 -9.61
CA THR A 129 12.55 1.11 -9.06
C THR A 129 12.88 1.17 -7.58
N PRO A 130 13.62 2.20 -7.11
CA PRO A 130 13.78 2.42 -5.68
C PRO A 130 12.44 2.80 -5.03
N ARG A 131 12.13 2.20 -3.87
CA ARG A 131 10.88 2.46 -3.15
C ARG A 131 10.70 3.94 -2.77
N THR A 132 11.80 4.60 -2.39
CA THR A 132 11.84 6.02 -2.06
C THR A 132 12.88 6.70 -2.94
N TRP A 133 12.49 7.81 -3.55
CA TRP A 133 13.39 8.63 -4.37
C TRP A 133 13.03 10.12 -4.29
N ILE A 134 13.92 10.97 -4.79
CA ILE A 134 13.68 12.42 -4.87
C ILE A 134 12.56 12.67 -5.88
N LYS A 135 11.58 13.51 -5.53
CA LYS A 135 10.46 13.85 -6.42
C LYS A 135 10.93 14.42 -7.78
N PRO A 136 10.14 14.25 -8.85
CA PRO A 136 10.41 14.87 -10.15
C PRO A 136 10.61 16.38 -10.05
N LYS A 137 11.58 16.92 -10.78
CA LYS A 137 11.75 18.37 -10.95
C LYS A 137 10.69 18.91 -11.91
N THR A 138 9.58 19.38 -11.34
CA THR A 138 8.46 19.96 -12.09
C THR A 138 8.50 21.49 -12.14
N GLY A 139 9.41 22.13 -11.39
CA GLY A 139 9.41 23.58 -11.18
C GLY A 139 8.38 24.05 -10.15
N PHE A 140 7.63 23.14 -9.53
CA PHE A 140 6.63 23.43 -8.50
C PHE A 140 6.94 22.65 -7.22
N THR A 141 6.71 23.29 -6.08
CA THR A 141 6.73 22.64 -4.76
C THR A 141 5.30 22.56 -4.24
N SER A 142 4.90 21.36 -3.80
CA SER A 142 3.60 21.14 -3.18
C SER A 142 3.75 20.26 -1.95
N GLU A 143 3.10 20.68 -0.86
CA GLU A 143 2.97 19.84 0.33
C GLU A 143 2.28 18.51 -0.03
N PRO A 144 2.77 17.37 0.47
CA PRO A 144 2.07 16.09 0.32
C PRO A 144 0.69 16.18 0.97
N LYS A 145 -0.37 15.92 0.19
CA LYS A 145 -1.73 15.81 0.71
C LYS A 145 -2.50 14.74 -0.05
N ALA A 146 -3.48 14.14 0.61
CA ALA A 146 -4.44 13.30 -0.08
C ALA A 146 -5.16 14.12 -1.18
N PRO A 147 -5.45 13.54 -2.36
CA PRO A 147 -6.09 14.26 -3.45
C PRO A 147 -7.55 14.65 -3.12
N TYR A 148 -8.19 13.95 -2.18
CA TYR A 148 -9.56 14.20 -1.76
C TYR A 148 -9.70 14.11 -0.25
N GLU A 149 -10.61 14.90 0.30
CA GLU A 149 -11.13 14.70 1.65
C GLU A 149 -12.03 13.47 1.65
N ARG A 150 -11.75 12.52 2.54
CA ARG A 150 -12.45 11.22 2.58
C ARG A 150 -13.65 11.22 3.50
N SER A 151 -13.56 11.91 4.64
CA SER A 151 -14.69 12.07 5.56
C SER A 151 -15.75 13.02 4.97
N ASP A 152 -17.01 12.76 5.29
CA ASP A 152 -18.15 13.54 4.81
C ASP A 152 -19.25 13.56 5.87
N ASP A 153 -19.71 14.75 6.25
CA ASP A 153 -20.84 14.96 7.17
C ASP A 153 -22.18 15.17 6.42
N PHE A 154 -22.14 15.04 5.08
CA PHE A 154 -23.30 15.17 4.21
C PHE A 154 -24.11 16.47 4.40
N SER A 155 -23.47 17.53 4.90
CA SER A 155 -24.08 18.85 5.12
C SER A 155 -24.31 19.61 3.81
N GLU A 156 -23.48 19.34 2.81
CA GLU A 156 -23.53 19.95 1.49
C GLU A 156 -24.56 19.28 0.57
N PRO A 157 -25.22 20.01 -0.36
CA PRO A 157 -26.26 19.47 -1.23
C PRO A 157 -25.71 18.59 -2.37
N LYS A 158 -24.39 18.36 -2.42
CA LYS A 158 -23.71 17.56 -3.43
C LYS A 158 -22.67 16.68 -2.75
N LEU A 159 -22.56 15.44 -3.23
CA LEU A 159 -21.52 14.52 -2.79
C LEU A 159 -20.13 15.08 -3.10
N LYS A 160 -19.19 14.91 -2.15
CA LYS A 160 -17.76 15.16 -2.42
C LYS A 160 -17.26 14.31 -3.61
N PRO A 161 -16.28 14.79 -4.41
CA PRO A 161 -15.80 14.09 -5.61
C PRO A 161 -15.19 12.69 -5.38
N ILE A 162 -14.88 12.35 -4.13
CA ILE A 162 -14.34 11.04 -3.74
C ILE A 162 -15.36 9.90 -3.87
N TRP A 163 -16.65 10.23 -3.75
CA TRP A 163 -17.74 9.26 -3.78
C TRP A 163 -18.02 8.75 -5.18
N GLN A 164 -18.28 7.45 -5.28
CA GLN A 164 -18.69 6.81 -6.52
C GLN A 164 -19.75 5.75 -6.22
N TRP A 165 -20.78 5.67 -7.06
CA TRP A 165 -21.80 4.64 -6.95
C TRP A 165 -21.27 3.29 -7.45
N ASN A 166 -21.67 2.20 -6.81
CA ASN A 166 -21.59 0.88 -7.40
C ASN A 166 -22.65 0.78 -8.51
N HIS A 167 -22.21 0.76 -9.77
CA HIS A 167 -23.06 0.89 -10.96
C HIS A 167 -23.83 2.23 -11.02
N VAL A 168 -24.69 2.39 -12.03
CA VAL A 168 -25.50 3.60 -12.22
C VAL A 168 -26.58 3.69 -11.12
N PRO A 169 -26.68 4.81 -10.39
CA PRO A 169 -27.70 4.98 -9.34
C PRO A 169 -29.09 5.25 -9.92
N VAL A 170 -30.12 4.99 -9.11
CA VAL A 170 -31.48 5.47 -9.30
C VAL A 170 -31.61 6.83 -8.59
N ASN A 171 -31.47 7.93 -9.35
CA ASN A 171 -31.34 9.29 -8.80
C ASN A 171 -32.51 9.76 -7.91
N LYS A 172 -33.72 9.23 -8.11
CA LYS A 172 -34.88 9.55 -7.26
C LYS A 172 -34.90 8.80 -5.92
N LYS A 173 -33.92 7.94 -5.67
CA LYS A 173 -33.86 7.04 -4.50
C LYS A 173 -32.66 7.32 -3.59
N TRP A 174 -32.03 8.47 -3.76
CA TRP A 174 -31.05 9.00 -2.81
C TRP A 174 -31.18 10.53 -2.75
N SER A 175 -30.81 11.14 -1.63
CA SER A 175 -30.89 12.60 -1.46
C SER A 175 -29.94 13.10 -0.38
N LEU A 176 -29.41 14.31 -0.58
CA LEU A 176 -28.70 15.12 0.44
C LEU A 176 -29.56 16.31 0.92
N THR A 177 -30.72 16.53 0.29
CA THR A 177 -31.57 17.70 0.51
C THR A 177 -32.95 17.35 1.06
N GLU A 178 -33.35 16.08 1.04
CA GLU A 178 -34.58 15.60 1.68
C GLU A 178 -34.51 15.83 3.20
N ARG A 179 -33.33 15.64 3.78
CA ARG A 179 -33.00 15.99 5.16
C ARG A 179 -31.59 16.57 5.20
N LYS A 180 -31.48 17.86 5.52
CA LYS A 180 -30.20 18.56 5.59
C LYS A 180 -29.26 17.89 6.61
N GLY A 181 -27.99 17.68 6.23
CA GLY A 181 -26.99 17.02 7.08
C GLY A 181 -27.06 15.50 7.06
N TYR A 182 -27.74 14.90 6.08
CA TYR A 182 -27.87 13.46 5.97
C TYR A 182 -27.82 13.02 4.51
N LEU A 183 -27.13 11.90 4.25
CA LEU A 183 -27.35 11.09 3.07
C LEU A 183 -28.54 10.17 3.34
N CYS A 184 -29.66 10.40 2.65
CA CYS A 184 -30.83 9.53 2.68
C CYS A 184 -30.78 8.53 1.52
N LEU A 185 -30.77 7.24 1.82
CA LEU A 185 -30.87 6.16 0.83
C LEU A 185 -32.23 5.48 0.96
N ASN A 186 -33.05 5.57 -0.10
CA ASN A 186 -34.35 4.90 -0.16
C ASN A 186 -34.15 3.45 -0.64
N SER A 187 -34.69 2.51 0.12
CA SER A 187 -34.53 1.09 -0.11
C SER A 187 -35.21 0.64 -1.41
N LEU A 188 -34.45 -0.09 -2.23
CA LEU A 188 -34.92 -0.78 -3.44
C LEU A 188 -34.86 -2.30 -3.24
N PRO A 189 -35.69 -3.07 -3.97
CA PRO A 189 -35.59 -4.53 -3.97
C PRO A 189 -34.19 -5.02 -4.35
N ALA A 190 -33.61 -5.92 -3.55
CA ALA A 190 -32.41 -6.68 -3.92
C ALA A 190 -32.32 -8.00 -3.15
N GLU A 191 -31.82 -9.06 -3.78
CA GLU A 191 -31.66 -10.38 -3.15
C GLU A 191 -30.64 -10.37 -2.00
N ASN A 192 -29.60 -9.54 -2.13
CA ASN A 192 -28.57 -9.32 -1.13
C ASN A 192 -27.77 -8.05 -1.48
N PHE A 193 -26.82 -7.69 -0.63
CA PHE A 193 -25.94 -6.53 -0.81
C PHE A 193 -25.27 -6.44 -2.19
N TRP A 194 -24.85 -7.56 -2.81
CA TRP A 194 -24.20 -7.54 -4.13
C TRP A 194 -25.05 -6.90 -5.22
N PHE A 195 -26.38 -7.04 -5.11
CA PHE A 195 -27.37 -6.54 -6.07
C PHE A 195 -28.03 -5.24 -5.62
N ALA A 196 -27.65 -4.70 -4.46
CA ALA A 196 -28.20 -3.46 -3.95
C ALA A 196 -27.82 -2.28 -4.87
N ARG A 197 -28.83 -1.64 -5.46
CA ARG A 197 -28.64 -0.36 -6.15
C ARG A 197 -28.47 0.76 -5.13
N ASN A 198 -27.91 1.89 -5.57
CA ASN A 198 -27.61 3.03 -4.71
C ASN A 198 -26.68 2.68 -3.53
N THR A 199 -25.76 1.74 -3.74
CA THR A 199 -24.63 1.54 -2.84
C THR A 199 -23.57 2.62 -3.15
N LEU A 200 -23.38 3.54 -2.21
CA LEU A 200 -22.42 4.63 -2.32
C LEU A 200 -21.06 4.18 -1.79
N THR A 201 -19.97 4.40 -2.53
CA THR A 201 -18.66 3.81 -2.20
C THR A 201 -17.50 4.81 -2.28
N GLN A 202 -16.47 4.58 -1.46
CA GLN A 202 -15.13 5.14 -1.65
C GLN A 202 -14.08 4.02 -1.65
N ARG A 203 -12.91 4.29 -2.22
CA ARG A 203 -11.75 3.37 -2.14
C ARG A 203 -11.29 3.29 -0.68
N ALA A 204 -10.93 2.08 -0.22
CA ALA A 204 -10.20 1.98 1.04
C ALA A 204 -8.78 2.56 0.88
N ILE A 205 -8.13 2.83 2.02
CA ILE A 205 -6.77 3.38 2.06
C ILE A 205 -5.91 2.55 3.01
N GLY A 206 -4.68 2.27 2.59
CA GLY A 206 -3.71 1.50 3.36
C GLY A 206 -2.66 2.40 4.05
N PRO A 207 -1.84 1.82 4.94
CA PRO A 207 -1.86 0.40 5.33
C PRO A 207 -3.01 0.05 6.29
N GLU A 208 -3.58 1.05 6.96
CA GLU A 208 -4.69 0.88 7.89
C GLU A 208 -5.74 1.97 7.67
N SER A 209 -7.02 1.60 7.72
CA SER A 209 -8.11 2.56 7.71
C SER A 209 -9.29 2.08 8.53
N ILE A 210 -9.91 3.03 9.23
CA ILE A 210 -11.04 2.79 10.12
C ILE A 210 -12.19 3.67 9.65
N ALA A 211 -13.18 3.07 8.99
CA ALA A 211 -14.39 3.77 8.57
C ALA A 211 -15.45 3.64 9.65
N THR A 212 -16.03 4.76 10.08
CA THR A 212 -17.18 4.82 11.00
C THR A 212 -18.30 5.61 10.36
N THR A 213 -19.55 5.18 10.50
CA THR A 213 -20.72 5.92 10.03
C THR A 213 -21.81 5.92 11.08
N GLU A 214 -22.48 7.05 11.26
CA GLU A 214 -23.70 7.15 12.05
C GLU A 214 -24.93 6.88 11.15
N LEU A 215 -25.75 5.92 11.53
CA LEU A 215 -26.96 5.51 10.81
C LEU A 215 -28.20 5.69 11.69
N GLU A 216 -29.17 6.46 11.20
CA GLU A 216 -30.54 6.48 11.69
C GLU A 216 -31.44 5.58 10.83
N PHE A 217 -32.25 4.75 11.49
CA PHE A 217 -32.94 3.62 10.86
C PHE A 217 -34.39 3.42 11.34
N ASP A 218 -34.97 4.41 12.03
CA ASP A 218 -36.36 4.41 12.47
C ASP A 218 -37.37 4.29 11.31
N LYS A 219 -37.01 4.82 10.13
CA LYS A 219 -37.84 4.80 8.91
C LYS A 219 -37.65 3.56 8.03
N LEU A 220 -36.86 2.57 8.45
CA LEU A 220 -36.77 1.30 7.73
C LEU A 220 -38.09 0.52 7.81
N LYS A 221 -38.40 -0.22 6.76
CA LYS A 221 -39.56 -1.13 6.68
C LYS A 221 -39.12 -2.58 6.76
N ALA A 222 -40.08 -3.46 7.08
CA ALA A 222 -39.82 -4.90 7.16
C ALA A 222 -39.13 -5.41 5.88
N GLY A 223 -38.01 -6.10 6.06
CA GLY A 223 -37.17 -6.60 4.96
C GLY A 223 -35.96 -5.71 4.65
N ASP A 224 -35.91 -4.46 5.13
CA ASP A 224 -34.78 -3.58 4.86
C ASP A 224 -33.50 -4.03 5.58
N VAL A 225 -32.38 -3.88 4.89
CA VAL A 225 -31.01 -4.04 5.38
C VAL A 225 -30.21 -2.81 4.98
N ALA A 226 -29.65 -2.10 5.96
CA ALA A 226 -28.86 -0.89 5.73
C ALA A 226 -27.62 -0.86 6.61
N GLY A 227 -26.50 -0.35 6.10
CA GLY A 227 -25.28 -0.28 6.91
C GLY A 227 -24.01 0.09 6.17
N LEU A 228 -22.89 -0.34 6.76
CA LEU A 228 -21.53 -0.16 6.28
C LEU A 228 -20.96 -1.50 5.79
N ALA A 229 -20.46 -1.52 4.57
CA ALA A 229 -19.93 -2.71 3.93
C ALA A 229 -18.49 -2.51 3.46
N LEU A 230 -17.78 -3.65 3.37
CA LEU A 230 -16.57 -3.83 2.58
C LEU A 230 -16.98 -4.45 1.25
N LEU A 231 -17.16 -3.63 0.23
CA LEU A 231 -17.49 -4.08 -1.12
C LEU A 231 -16.23 -4.68 -1.77
N ASN A 232 -16.25 -6.00 -1.90
CA ASN A 232 -15.31 -6.79 -2.69
C ASN A 232 -15.97 -8.15 -3.02
N TYR A 233 -15.25 -9.09 -3.64
CA TYR A 233 -15.75 -10.45 -3.88
C TYR A 233 -14.80 -11.47 -3.25
N PRO A 234 -15.07 -11.98 -2.03
CA PRO A 234 -16.29 -11.83 -1.25
C PRO A 234 -16.44 -10.45 -0.58
N PHE A 235 -17.68 -10.09 -0.22
CA PHE A 235 -17.97 -8.92 0.60
C PHE A 235 -18.30 -9.31 2.06
N ALA A 236 -18.25 -8.31 2.94
CA ALA A 236 -18.79 -8.40 4.29
C ALA A 236 -19.39 -7.06 4.70
N TRP A 237 -20.30 -7.05 5.65
CA TRP A 237 -20.93 -5.82 6.13
C TRP A 237 -21.36 -5.93 7.59
N ILE A 238 -21.54 -4.77 8.23
CA ILE A 238 -22.24 -4.62 9.49
C ILE A 238 -23.35 -3.58 9.31
N GLY A 239 -24.53 -3.84 9.87
CA GLY A 239 -25.70 -3.03 9.59
C GLY A 239 -26.91 -3.38 10.44
N ILE A 240 -28.04 -2.75 10.10
CA ILE A 240 -29.34 -2.96 10.72
C ILE A 240 -30.23 -3.75 9.78
N LYS A 241 -30.87 -4.79 10.32
CA LYS A 241 -31.99 -5.50 9.72
C LYS A 241 -33.28 -5.05 10.37
N ARG A 242 -34.26 -4.62 9.56
CA ARG A 242 -35.63 -4.42 10.01
C ARG A 242 -36.44 -5.69 9.78
N ASN A 243 -36.70 -6.43 10.85
CA ASN A 243 -37.63 -7.55 10.86
C ASN A 243 -39.08 -7.05 10.88
N LYS A 244 -40.05 -7.97 10.91
CA LYS A 244 -41.48 -7.61 10.96
C LYS A 244 -41.81 -6.73 12.19
N ASN A 245 -41.24 -7.05 13.35
CA ASN A 245 -41.60 -6.45 14.63
C ASN A 245 -40.43 -5.72 15.31
N ASP A 246 -39.19 -6.19 15.15
CA ASP A 246 -38.01 -5.62 15.83
C ASP A 246 -36.89 -5.18 14.86
N PHE A 247 -35.80 -4.67 15.43
CA PHE A 247 -34.56 -4.35 14.74
C PHE A 247 -33.44 -5.24 15.27
N GLU A 248 -32.54 -5.65 14.38
CA GLU A 248 -31.34 -6.40 14.74
C GLU A 248 -30.12 -5.71 14.14
N ILE A 249 -29.06 -5.62 14.93
CA ILE A 249 -27.72 -5.35 14.43
C ILE A 249 -27.20 -6.68 13.89
N GLN A 250 -26.74 -6.68 12.64
CA GLN A 250 -26.23 -7.87 11.97
C GLN A 250 -24.83 -7.62 11.43
N GLN A 251 -23.97 -8.61 11.52
CA GLN A 251 -22.72 -8.69 10.75
C GLN A 251 -22.79 -9.91 9.83
N PHE A 252 -22.45 -9.73 8.56
CA PHE A 252 -22.46 -10.79 7.55
C PHE A 252 -21.10 -10.98 6.90
N ASP A 253 -20.67 -12.23 6.78
CA ASP A 253 -19.49 -12.64 6.00
C ASP A 253 -19.92 -13.55 4.84
N GLN A 254 -19.78 -13.08 3.60
CA GLN A 254 -20.12 -13.86 2.40
C GLN A 254 -19.25 -15.11 2.24
N ARG A 255 -18.03 -15.13 2.80
CA ARG A 255 -17.11 -16.28 2.70
C ARG A 255 -17.68 -17.52 3.34
N THR A 256 -18.22 -17.33 4.54
CA THR A 256 -18.75 -18.39 5.40
C THR A 256 -20.27 -18.47 5.33
N ASN A 257 -20.92 -17.47 4.73
CA ASN A 257 -22.36 -17.27 4.73
C ASN A 257 -22.96 -17.24 6.15
N LYS A 258 -22.19 -16.75 7.13
CA LYS A 258 -22.62 -16.58 8.52
C LYS A 258 -23.19 -15.18 8.76
N ILE A 259 -24.19 -15.10 9.63
CA ILE A 259 -24.74 -13.85 10.17
C ILE A 259 -24.69 -13.92 11.69
N GLU A 260 -23.97 -12.99 12.32
CA GLU A 260 -24.05 -12.74 13.76
C GLU A 260 -25.08 -11.64 14.05
N ARG A 261 -25.84 -11.77 15.14
CA ARG A 261 -27.01 -10.91 15.43
C ARG A 261 -27.05 -10.44 16.86
N VAL A 262 -27.45 -9.19 17.06
CA VAL A 262 -27.77 -8.61 18.37
C VAL A 262 -29.07 -7.83 18.26
N LYS A 263 -30.03 -8.07 19.15
CA LYS A 263 -31.27 -7.28 19.19
C LYS A 263 -30.97 -5.85 19.64
N THR A 264 -31.71 -4.89 19.11
CA THR A 264 -31.60 -3.49 19.52
C THR A 264 -32.96 -2.80 19.50
N ASP A 265 -33.20 -1.98 20.52
CA ASP A 265 -34.33 -1.06 20.58
C ASP A 265 -33.95 0.36 20.15
N GLU A 266 -32.66 0.58 19.85
CA GLU A 266 -32.15 1.85 19.36
C GLU A 266 -32.83 2.26 18.05
N LYS A 267 -32.65 3.53 17.70
CA LYS A 267 -33.11 4.10 16.42
C LYS A 267 -31.96 4.72 15.63
N LYS A 268 -30.79 4.77 16.25
CA LYS A 268 -29.54 5.31 15.74
C LYS A 268 -28.39 4.46 16.24
N ILE A 269 -27.38 4.25 15.41
CA ILE A 269 -26.20 3.46 15.77
C ILE A 269 -24.98 3.97 15.00
N TRP A 270 -23.80 3.73 15.54
CA TRP A 270 -22.55 3.88 14.82
C TRP A 270 -22.03 2.51 14.39
N LEU A 271 -21.67 2.40 13.12
CA LEU A 271 -21.15 1.19 12.51
C LEU A 271 -19.71 1.43 12.10
N ARG A 272 -18.82 0.50 12.41
CA ARG A 272 -17.38 0.62 12.13
C ARG A 272 -16.81 -0.60 11.43
N ALA A 273 -15.93 -0.33 10.47
CA ALA A 273 -15.09 -1.32 9.82
C ALA A 273 -13.61 -0.89 9.97
N GLU A 274 -12.83 -1.68 10.69
CA GLU A 274 -11.39 -1.51 10.89
C GLU A 274 -10.65 -2.44 9.93
N CYS A 275 -9.88 -1.90 8.99
CA CYS A 275 -9.17 -2.66 7.96
C CYS A 275 -7.67 -2.47 8.10
N ASN A 276 -6.92 -3.57 8.18
CA ASN A 276 -5.46 -3.58 8.08
C ASN A 276 -5.06 -4.33 6.80
N PHE A 277 -4.48 -3.62 5.85
CA PHE A 277 -4.07 -4.13 4.54
C PHE A 277 -2.66 -4.73 4.54
N ASP A 278 -1.89 -4.55 5.62
CA ASP A 278 -0.63 -5.30 5.81
C ASP A 278 -0.90 -6.75 6.25
N THR A 279 -1.93 -6.97 7.06
CA THR A 279 -2.36 -8.31 7.52
C THR A 279 -3.53 -8.89 6.72
N GLU A 280 -4.20 -8.04 5.93
CA GLU A 280 -5.42 -8.32 5.18
C GLU A 280 -6.61 -8.75 6.05
N ILE A 281 -6.66 -8.27 7.28
CA ILE A 281 -7.73 -8.55 8.22
C ILE A 281 -8.60 -7.31 8.41
N ALA A 282 -9.92 -7.51 8.33
CA ALA A 282 -10.91 -6.54 8.75
C ALA A 282 -11.69 -7.00 9.97
N LYS A 283 -12.12 -6.05 10.79
CA LYS A 283 -12.96 -6.24 11.97
C LYS A 283 -14.16 -5.30 11.91
N PHE A 284 -15.31 -5.79 12.32
CA PHE A 284 -16.54 -5.02 12.39
C PHE A 284 -16.95 -4.80 13.84
N SER A 285 -17.42 -3.60 14.14
CA SER A 285 -17.92 -3.23 15.46
C SER A 285 -19.03 -2.21 15.35
N TYR A 286 -19.87 -2.14 16.38
CA TYR A 286 -20.96 -1.16 16.48
C TYR A 286 -20.91 -0.42 17.82
N SER A 287 -21.54 0.74 17.88
CA SER A 287 -21.67 1.52 19.10
C SER A 287 -23.05 2.16 19.19
N ILE A 288 -23.62 2.19 20.39
CA ILE A 288 -24.91 2.83 20.69
C ILE A 288 -24.75 4.25 21.28
N ASP A 289 -23.53 4.64 21.66
CA ASP A 289 -23.20 5.93 22.28
C ASP A 289 -22.20 6.77 21.47
N GLY A 290 -21.70 6.24 20.35
CA GLY A 290 -20.67 6.84 19.49
C GLY A 290 -19.26 6.80 20.09
N LYS A 291 -19.06 6.17 21.25
CA LYS A 291 -17.79 6.16 22.00
C LYS A 291 -17.25 4.75 22.19
N THR A 292 -18.09 3.85 22.70
CA THR A 292 -17.71 2.48 23.03
C THR A 292 -18.16 1.55 21.91
N PHE A 293 -17.21 0.87 21.27
CA PHE A 293 -17.47 -0.03 20.14
C PHE A 293 -17.37 -1.49 20.57
N PHE A 294 -18.41 -2.26 20.30
CA PHE A 294 -18.50 -3.68 20.58
C PHE A 294 -18.28 -4.47 19.28
N PRO A 295 -17.33 -5.43 19.25
CA PRO A 295 -17.12 -6.25 18.07
C PRO A 295 -18.32 -7.16 17.81
N LEU A 296 -18.61 -7.41 16.52
CA LEU A 296 -19.62 -8.36 16.10
C LEU A 296 -19.11 -9.13 14.87
N GLY A 297 -19.21 -10.45 14.89
CA GLY A 297 -18.64 -11.30 13.84
C GLY A 297 -17.20 -11.73 14.12
N GLU A 298 -16.73 -12.69 13.30
CA GLU A 298 -15.33 -13.11 13.26
C GLU A 298 -14.49 -12.12 12.43
N ASN A 299 -13.16 -12.24 12.52
CA ASN A 299 -12.25 -11.51 11.63
C ASN A 299 -12.55 -11.84 10.16
N PHE A 300 -12.72 -10.83 9.32
CA PHE A 300 -12.92 -10.99 7.89
C PHE A 300 -11.58 -10.93 7.16
N ILE A 301 -11.23 -11.98 6.42
CA ILE A 301 -10.02 -11.98 5.58
C ILE A 301 -10.37 -11.29 4.26
N MET A 302 -9.72 -10.17 4.01
CA MET A 302 -9.79 -9.45 2.76
C MET A 302 -8.85 -10.12 1.75
N ALA A 303 -9.29 -10.27 0.50
CA ALA A 303 -8.48 -10.87 -0.56
C ALA A 303 -8.58 -10.05 -1.84
N PHE A 304 -7.51 -10.07 -2.64
CA PHE A 304 -7.60 -9.58 -4.03
C PHE A 304 -8.24 -10.64 -4.92
N GLN A 305 -9.01 -10.18 -5.90
CA GLN A 305 -9.87 -11.01 -6.73
C GLN A 305 -9.99 -10.42 -8.14
N LEU A 306 -10.20 -11.30 -9.14
CA LEU A 306 -10.26 -10.94 -10.55
C LEU A 306 -11.69 -10.90 -11.13
N LYS A 307 -12.72 -11.04 -10.28
CA LYS A 307 -14.12 -10.88 -10.67
C LYS A 307 -14.49 -9.43 -10.97
N THR A 308 -14.02 -8.48 -10.16
CA THR A 308 -14.24 -7.04 -10.37
C THR A 308 -12.94 -6.22 -10.45
N PHE A 309 -11.76 -6.85 -10.29
CA PHE A 309 -10.42 -6.24 -10.48
C PHE A 309 -10.13 -4.99 -9.62
N GLN A 310 -10.92 -4.77 -8.57
CA GLN A 310 -10.78 -3.64 -7.65
C GLN A 310 -10.28 -4.12 -6.28
N GLY A 311 -9.64 -3.20 -5.56
CA GLY A 311 -9.43 -3.37 -4.12
C GLY A 311 -10.74 -3.20 -3.33
N VAL A 312 -10.65 -3.44 -2.03
CA VAL A 312 -11.75 -3.22 -1.09
C VAL A 312 -12.23 -1.77 -1.14
N ARG A 313 -13.55 -1.59 -1.09
CA ARG A 313 -14.20 -0.29 -1.00
C ARG A 313 -15.10 -0.23 0.22
N PHE A 314 -15.05 0.87 0.97
CA PHE A 314 -16.08 1.15 1.97
C PHE A 314 -17.37 1.54 1.25
N ALA A 315 -18.50 1.07 1.77
CA ALA A 315 -19.78 1.22 1.11
C ALA A 315 -20.92 1.49 2.10
N LEU A 316 -21.72 2.53 1.82
CA LEU A 316 -22.99 2.79 2.50
C LEU A 316 -24.12 2.25 1.62
N PHE A 317 -25.08 1.54 2.21
CA PHE A 317 -26.13 0.87 1.45
C PHE A 317 -27.47 0.82 2.18
N ASN A 318 -28.54 0.61 1.41
CA ASN A 318 -29.88 0.26 1.89
C ASN A 318 -30.62 -0.53 0.80
N TYR A 319 -31.15 -1.71 1.12
CA TYR A 319 -31.98 -2.51 0.21
C TYR A 319 -33.04 -3.31 0.97
N ASN A 320 -34.07 -3.79 0.27
CA ASN A 320 -35.12 -4.63 0.83
C ASN A 320 -35.03 -6.05 0.25
N GLU A 321 -34.93 -7.05 1.10
CA GLU A 321 -34.81 -8.45 0.66
C GLU A 321 -36.14 -9.14 0.35
N ASN A 322 -37.28 -8.52 0.68
CA ASN A 322 -38.61 -9.07 0.40
C ASN A 322 -39.11 -8.75 -1.01
N GLY A 323 -38.26 -8.19 -1.88
CA GLY A 323 -38.62 -7.91 -3.27
C GLY A 323 -39.49 -6.66 -3.48
N VAL A 324 -39.60 -5.77 -2.49
CA VAL A 324 -40.43 -4.54 -2.55
C VAL A 324 -39.61 -3.29 -2.29
N GLU A 325 -40.14 -2.11 -2.63
CA GLU A 325 -39.53 -0.86 -2.14
C GLU A 325 -39.76 -0.70 -0.64
N GLY A 326 -38.72 -0.31 0.07
CA GLY A 326 -38.72 -0.27 1.53
C GLY A 326 -38.89 1.12 2.13
N GLY A 327 -38.14 1.34 3.20
CA GLY A 327 -38.01 2.58 3.94
C GLY A 327 -36.72 3.34 3.59
N VAL A 328 -36.28 4.18 4.52
CA VAL A 328 -35.13 5.08 4.34
C VAL A 328 -34.08 4.84 5.42
N ALA A 329 -32.83 4.71 5.00
CA ALA A 329 -31.65 4.78 5.86
C ALA A 329 -31.06 6.19 5.75
N ALA A 330 -30.84 6.86 6.87
CA ALA A 330 -30.28 8.20 6.90
C ALA A 330 -28.91 8.18 7.59
N PHE A 331 -27.85 8.46 6.83
CA PHE A 331 -26.48 8.50 7.33
C PHE A 331 -26.10 9.95 7.62
N ASN A 332 -25.69 10.26 8.85
CA ASN A 332 -25.28 11.61 9.22
C ASN A 332 -23.79 11.88 8.94
N SER A 333 -22.95 10.86 9.07
CA SER A 333 -21.51 11.00 8.81
C SER A 333 -20.92 9.75 8.17
N PHE A 334 -19.82 9.96 7.47
CA PHE A 334 -18.82 8.95 7.14
C PHE A 334 -17.47 9.49 7.57
N ASP A 335 -16.89 8.90 8.61
CA ASP A 335 -15.62 9.31 9.18
C ASP A 335 -14.56 8.26 8.85
N LEU A 336 -13.49 8.67 8.18
CA LEU A 336 -12.37 7.79 7.86
C LEU A 336 -11.13 8.23 8.64
N TYR A 337 -10.71 7.39 9.58
CA TYR A 337 -9.46 7.56 10.31
C TYR A 337 -8.35 6.70 9.70
N GLU A 338 -7.19 7.31 9.51
CA GLU A 338 -5.99 6.70 8.93
C GLU A 338 -4.91 6.69 10.03
N PRO A 339 -4.69 5.58 10.75
CA PRO A 339 -3.73 5.53 11.86
C PRO A 339 -2.28 5.83 11.46
N ARG A 340 -1.93 5.50 10.20
CA ARG A 340 -0.62 5.74 9.60
C ARG A 340 -0.77 6.48 8.26
N PRO A 341 -1.18 7.76 8.28
CA PRO A 341 -1.48 8.52 7.06
C PRO A 341 -0.22 9.10 6.38
N ASN A 342 0.90 9.09 7.10
CA ASN A 342 2.15 9.69 6.65
C ASN A 342 3.00 8.66 5.90
N GLY A 343 3.68 9.12 4.85
CA GLY A 343 4.57 8.26 4.05
C GLY A 343 5.86 7.82 4.76
N LEU A 344 6.25 8.47 5.87
CA LEU A 344 7.35 8.06 6.74
C LEU A 344 6.77 7.46 8.03
N THR A 345 7.13 6.22 8.33
CA THR A 345 6.74 5.50 9.55
C THR A 345 7.40 6.17 10.77
N LYS A 346 8.69 6.51 10.63
CA LYS A 346 9.48 7.23 11.62
C LYS A 346 10.36 8.28 10.94
N PRO A 347 10.58 9.45 11.56
CA PRO A 347 11.59 10.39 11.08
C PRO A 347 12.97 9.74 11.02
N ILE A 348 13.75 10.09 10.00
CA ILE A 348 15.16 9.69 9.92
C ILE A 348 15.87 10.28 11.15
N PRO A 349 16.64 9.48 11.91
CA PRO A 349 17.20 9.90 13.20
C PRO A 349 18.48 10.75 13.01
N TYR A 350 18.40 11.82 12.23
CA TYR A 350 19.54 12.71 11.97
C TYR A 350 20.21 13.18 13.27
N ASN A 351 21.53 13.26 13.25
CA ASN A 351 22.44 13.61 14.34
C ASN A 351 22.40 12.70 15.58
N ASN A 352 21.50 11.71 15.62
CA ASN A 352 21.49 10.68 16.66
C ASN A 352 22.49 9.58 16.33
N ILE A 353 22.89 8.84 17.37
CA ILE A 353 23.69 7.62 17.26
C ILE A 353 22.72 6.44 17.25
N ILE A 354 22.89 5.53 16.30
CA ILE A 354 22.08 4.31 16.20
C ILE A 354 22.95 3.06 16.17
N THR A 355 22.34 1.93 16.53
CA THR A 355 22.76 0.60 16.07
C THR A 355 21.90 0.17 14.90
N ILE A 356 22.47 -0.67 14.02
CA ILE A 356 21.78 -1.23 12.86
C ILE A 356 21.85 -2.75 12.96
N THR A 357 20.68 -3.40 12.89
CA THR A 357 20.54 -4.84 13.09
C THR A 357 19.87 -5.46 11.87
N ASN A 358 20.45 -6.50 11.31
CA ASN A 358 19.90 -7.21 10.17
C ASN A 358 18.59 -7.94 10.54
N LEU A 359 17.55 -7.79 9.73
CA LEU A 359 16.24 -8.37 10.02
C LEU A 359 16.20 -9.90 9.83
N ALA A 360 17.09 -10.46 9.02
CA ALA A 360 17.09 -11.90 8.70
C ALA A 360 17.64 -12.76 9.83
N ASP A 361 18.74 -12.33 10.46
CA ASP A 361 19.50 -13.14 11.41
C ASP A 361 19.91 -12.39 12.70
N SER A 362 19.42 -11.16 12.89
CA SER A 362 19.66 -10.34 14.08
C SER A 362 21.13 -9.96 14.31
N THR A 363 22.00 -10.12 13.30
CA THR A 363 23.38 -9.63 13.38
C THR A 363 23.43 -8.11 13.43
N VAL A 364 24.35 -7.57 14.22
CA VAL A 364 24.56 -6.13 14.41
C VAL A 364 25.73 -5.68 13.53
N LEU A 365 25.55 -4.58 12.80
CA LEU A 365 26.63 -4.00 12.01
C LEU A 365 27.66 -3.34 12.92
N VAL A 366 28.94 -3.60 12.67
CA VAL A 366 30.06 -3.00 13.39
C VAL A 366 31.15 -2.49 12.45
N ASN A 367 31.86 -1.46 12.87
CA ASN A 367 33.17 -1.11 12.36
C ASN A 367 34.21 -2.11 12.91
N TRP A 368 34.81 -2.90 12.03
CA TRP A 368 35.87 -3.83 12.39
C TRP A 368 37.01 -3.77 11.37
N LYS A 369 38.19 -3.31 11.82
CA LYS A 369 39.40 -3.19 10.99
C LYS A 369 39.16 -2.43 9.67
N ASN A 370 38.42 -1.33 9.74
CA ASN A 370 38.01 -0.49 8.61
C ASN A 370 37.03 -1.18 7.64
N PHE A 371 36.36 -2.25 8.05
CA PHE A 371 35.27 -2.88 7.30
C PHE A 371 33.95 -2.72 8.04
N LEU A 372 32.87 -2.58 7.29
CA LEU A 372 31.53 -2.80 7.84
C LEU A 372 31.25 -4.30 7.88
N ARG A 373 31.06 -4.83 9.08
CA ARG A 373 30.93 -6.27 9.32
C ARG A 373 29.70 -6.57 10.17
N PRO A 374 28.88 -7.58 9.82
CA PRO A 374 27.88 -8.13 10.72
C PRO A 374 28.53 -9.02 11.79
N VAL A 375 28.08 -8.90 13.03
CA VAL A 375 28.47 -9.81 14.12
C VAL A 375 27.23 -10.25 14.91
N PRO A 376 27.24 -11.44 15.53
CA PRO A 376 26.15 -11.85 16.42
C PRO A 376 25.94 -10.86 17.58
N PRO A 377 24.71 -10.68 18.10
CA PRO A 377 24.42 -9.71 19.16
C PRO A 377 25.17 -9.97 20.48
N GLU A 378 25.56 -11.22 20.73
CA GLU A 378 26.37 -11.61 21.88
C GLU A 378 27.84 -11.18 21.78
N ASN A 379 28.34 -10.87 20.58
CA ASN A 379 29.72 -10.46 20.35
C ASN A 379 30.04 -9.14 21.07
N GLU A 380 31.21 -9.06 21.70
CA GLU A 380 31.64 -7.84 22.41
C GLU A 380 31.66 -6.58 21.52
N LEU A 381 31.94 -6.73 20.22
CA LEU A 381 31.90 -5.60 19.28
C LEU A 381 30.48 -5.03 19.14
N ALA A 382 29.43 -5.87 19.16
CA ALA A 382 28.05 -5.44 19.06
C ALA A 382 27.61 -4.57 20.24
N LYS A 383 28.24 -4.76 21.40
CA LYS A 383 27.96 -4.07 22.67
C LYS A 383 28.91 -2.88 22.94
N SER A 384 29.69 -2.50 21.93
CA SER A 384 30.73 -1.47 22.05
C SER A 384 30.49 -0.31 21.07
N LYS A 385 31.32 0.73 21.15
CA LYS A 385 31.30 1.84 20.17
C LYS A 385 31.50 1.37 18.71
N ALA A 386 32.00 0.16 18.48
CA ALA A 386 32.12 -0.40 17.15
C ALA A 386 30.76 -0.53 16.44
N SER A 387 29.64 -0.73 17.16
CA SER A 387 28.29 -0.83 16.58
C SER A 387 27.56 0.51 16.44
N TYR A 388 28.19 1.61 16.86
CA TYR A 388 27.53 2.92 16.98
C TYR A 388 27.82 3.76 15.74
N PHE A 389 26.74 4.14 15.05
CA PHE A 389 26.81 5.00 13.87
C PHE A 389 25.98 6.26 14.07
N ARG A 390 26.64 7.43 13.99
CA ARG A 390 25.97 8.72 13.93
C ARG A 390 25.41 8.95 12.54
N ILE A 391 24.15 9.36 12.48
CA ILE A 391 23.45 9.66 11.22
C ILE A 391 23.72 11.11 10.81
N ILE A 392 24.54 11.30 9.78
CA ILE A 392 24.84 12.63 9.24
C ILE A 392 23.84 12.96 8.13
N ASP A 393 23.15 14.10 8.25
CA ASP A 393 22.23 14.59 7.22
C ASP A 393 22.98 15.01 5.95
N LYS A 394 22.55 14.48 4.80
CA LYS A 394 23.05 14.82 3.46
C LYS A 394 21.96 15.47 2.59
N GLY A 395 20.82 15.84 3.18
CA GLY A 395 19.66 16.44 2.52
C GLY A 395 18.82 15.44 1.73
N ASN A 396 17.57 15.80 1.41
CA ASN A 396 16.66 14.99 0.56
C ASN A 396 16.44 13.54 1.06
N GLY A 397 16.45 13.31 2.38
CA GLY A 397 16.31 11.96 2.94
C GLY A 397 17.57 11.10 2.81
N ARG A 398 18.72 11.71 2.49
CA ARG A 398 20.00 11.02 2.35
C ARG A 398 20.81 11.17 3.62
N ILE A 399 21.63 10.16 3.88
CA ILE A 399 22.47 10.08 5.08
C ILE A 399 23.90 9.67 4.74
N ALA A 400 24.82 9.95 5.66
CA ALA A 400 26.06 9.20 5.81
C ALA A 400 26.11 8.57 7.21
N LEU A 401 26.74 7.40 7.32
CA LEU A 401 26.93 6.66 8.57
C LEU A 401 28.35 6.91 9.08
N GLN A 402 28.48 7.69 10.16
CA GLN A 402 29.77 7.96 10.79
C GLN A 402 29.99 7.02 11.98
N SER A 403 31.08 6.26 11.99
CA SER A 403 31.44 5.39 13.11
C SER A 403 31.87 6.21 14.32
N GLU A 404 31.27 5.93 15.48
CA GLU A 404 31.67 6.56 16.75
C GLU A 404 32.94 5.92 17.36
N LEU A 405 33.51 4.89 16.72
CA LEU A 405 34.75 4.26 17.14
C LEU A 405 35.98 5.10 16.79
N ASP A 406 36.04 5.60 15.55
CA ASP A 406 37.21 6.29 14.97
C ASP A 406 36.85 7.57 14.18
N GLY A 407 35.56 7.88 14.01
CA GLY A 407 35.08 9.04 13.26
C GLY A 407 35.01 8.84 11.74
N GLY A 408 35.39 7.66 11.23
CA GLY A 408 35.31 7.34 9.80
C GLY A 408 33.89 7.08 9.32
N PHE A 409 33.70 7.04 8.00
CA PHE A 409 32.41 6.94 7.33
C PHE A 409 32.28 5.62 6.57
N VAL A 410 31.09 5.02 6.63
CA VAL A 410 30.74 3.90 5.76
C VAL A 410 30.84 4.36 4.31
N THR A 411 31.77 3.75 3.57
CA THR A 411 32.18 4.15 2.22
C THR A 411 32.09 2.94 1.30
N VAL A 412 31.36 3.09 0.20
CA VAL A 412 31.23 2.08 -0.85
C VAL A 412 32.29 2.32 -1.92
N LYS A 413 33.17 1.34 -2.12
CA LYS A 413 34.23 1.36 -3.13
C LYS A 413 33.78 0.60 -4.38
N ASP A 414 34.42 0.93 -5.51
CA ASP A 414 34.30 0.22 -6.78
C ASP A 414 32.86 -0.18 -7.14
N ASN A 415 32.54 -1.48 -7.13
CA ASN A 415 31.22 -2.01 -7.46
C ASN A 415 30.38 -2.38 -6.23
N GLY A 416 30.90 -2.10 -5.03
CA GLY A 416 30.26 -2.42 -3.76
C GLY A 416 30.20 -3.91 -3.45
N ARG A 417 31.11 -4.73 -3.98
CA ARG A 417 31.12 -6.17 -3.70
C ARG A 417 31.52 -6.48 -2.26
N MET A 418 31.48 -7.76 -1.89
CA MET A 418 32.01 -8.22 -0.60
C MET A 418 33.42 -7.67 -0.39
N SER A 419 33.68 -7.13 0.80
CA SER A 419 34.86 -6.37 1.21
C SER A 419 34.91 -4.91 0.74
N GLU A 420 34.18 -4.46 -0.28
CA GLU A 420 34.27 -3.09 -0.81
C GLU A 420 33.44 -2.06 -0.01
N VAL A 421 32.78 -2.46 1.09
CA VAL A 421 32.16 -1.55 2.04
C VAL A 421 33.10 -1.33 3.23
N ARG A 422 33.73 -0.16 3.24
CA ARG A 422 34.83 0.21 4.15
C ARG A 422 34.43 1.32 5.11
N ILE A 423 35.26 1.56 6.12
CA ILE A 423 35.23 2.75 6.97
C ILE A 423 36.44 3.61 6.61
N GLU A 424 36.21 4.82 6.08
CA GLU A 424 37.25 5.73 5.60
C GLU A 424 37.05 7.15 6.15
N ASN A 425 38.10 7.96 6.23
CA ASN A 425 38.02 9.32 6.80
C ASN A 425 37.36 10.33 5.85
N ASP A 426 37.27 10.03 4.56
CA ASP A 426 36.58 10.89 3.59
C ASP A 426 35.06 10.77 3.75
N ASN A 427 34.37 11.88 3.63
CA ASN A 427 32.91 11.99 3.73
C ASN A 427 32.29 12.65 2.48
N SER A 428 33.04 12.73 1.38
CA SER A 428 32.62 13.46 0.18
C SER A 428 31.97 12.56 -0.87
N GLY A 429 30.92 13.10 -1.50
CA GLY A 429 30.28 12.52 -2.67
C GLY A 429 29.39 11.29 -2.43
N ASP A 430 29.09 10.60 -3.53
CA ASP A 430 28.15 9.47 -3.55
C ASP A 430 28.69 8.20 -2.89
N ALA A 431 30.02 8.10 -2.70
CA ALA A 431 30.67 6.94 -2.08
C ALA A 431 30.26 6.73 -0.61
N THR A 432 29.99 7.81 0.13
CA THR A 432 29.58 7.76 1.54
C THR A 432 28.10 8.05 1.76
N THR A 433 27.36 8.30 0.68
CA THR A 433 25.97 8.76 0.76
C THR A 433 25.01 7.60 0.44
N PHE A 434 24.05 7.40 1.34
CA PHE A 434 22.96 6.45 1.17
C PHE A 434 21.63 7.18 1.15
N GLN A 435 20.74 6.79 0.24
CA GLN A 435 19.33 7.13 0.35
C GLN A 435 18.71 6.24 1.44
N TRP A 436 18.05 6.88 2.42
CA TRP A 436 17.27 6.17 3.43
C TRP A 436 15.96 5.68 2.81
N ILE A 437 15.72 4.37 2.87
CA ILE A 437 14.54 3.74 2.29
C ILE A 437 13.69 3.19 3.43
N ASP A 438 12.60 3.89 3.73
CA ASP A 438 11.57 3.41 4.65
C ASP A 438 10.73 2.33 3.96
N MET A 439 10.77 1.12 4.50
CA MET A 439 10.07 -0.03 3.95
C MET A 439 8.63 -0.17 4.46
N LEU A 440 8.15 0.74 5.31
CA LEU A 440 6.91 0.68 6.08
C LEU A 440 6.93 -0.53 7.02
N LYS A 441 6.72 -0.29 8.34
CA LYS A 441 6.94 -1.23 9.48
C LYS A 441 8.28 -1.03 10.22
N ASP A 442 8.82 0.18 10.20
CA ASP A 442 10.08 0.54 10.88
C ASP A 442 11.35 -0.14 10.33
N ASP A 443 11.20 -0.91 9.25
CA ASP A 443 12.30 -1.52 8.51
C ASP A 443 13.00 -0.50 7.61
N LEU A 444 14.31 -0.67 7.47
CA LEU A 444 15.23 0.17 6.73
C LEU A 444 15.91 -0.64 5.61
N MET A 445 16.00 -0.05 4.43
CA MET A 445 17.05 -0.38 3.46
C MET A 445 17.95 0.84 3.22
N LEU A 446 19.22 0.59 2.90
CA LEU A 446 20.19 1.63 2.59
C LEU A 446 20.62 1.51 1.13
N LEU A 447 20.14 2.42 0.28
CA LEU A 447 20.49 2.46 -1.15
C LEU A 447 21.74 3.33 -1.33
N SER A 448 22.86 2.73 -1.75
CA SER A 448 24.09 3.47 -2.04
C SER A 448 23.93 4.34 -3.28
N LEU A 449 24.31 5.62 -3.18
CA LEU A 449 24.34 6.49 -4.36
C LEU A 449 25.49 6.16 -5.32
N LYS A 450 26.56 5.53 -4.81
CA LYS A 450 27.70 5.08 -5.63
C LYS A 450 27.35 3.96 -6.59
N THR A 451 26.65 2.93 -6.10
CA THR A 451 26.34 1.73 -6.89
C THR A 451 24.89 1.70 -7.38
N ASN A 452 24.01 2.57 -6.85
CA ASN A 452 22.55 2.49 -7.02
C ASN A 452 21.96 1.13 -6.63
N ARG A 453 22.64 0.43 -5.72
CA ARG A 453 22.27 -0.86 -5.15
C ARG A 453 22.21 -0.78 -3.63
N TYR A 454 21.60 -1.77 -3.01
CA TYR A 454 21.34 -1.76 -1.58
C TYR A 454 22.47 -2.41 -0.78
N LEU A 455 22.72 -1.88 0.41
CA LEU A 455 23.55 -2.53 1.41
C LEU A 455 23.00 -3.94 1.69
N PHE A 456 23.90 -4.91 1.72
CA PHE A 456 23.59 -6.32 1.86
C PHE A 456 24.52 -6.98 2.86
N VAL A 457 23.92 -7.79 3.72
CA VAL A 457 24.58 -8.71 4.63
C VAL A 457 24.07 -10.09 4.31
N ASP A 458 24.95 -11.00 3.89
CA ASP A 458 24.56 -12.39 3.64
C ASP A 458 24.16 -13.07 4.95
N PRO A 459 22.87 -13.42 5.15
CA PRO A 459 22.41 -14.00 6.39
C PRO A 459 23.13 -15.32 6.65
N LYS A 460 23.65 -15.50 7.87
CA LYS A 460 24.31 -16.74 8.34
C LYS A 460 25.67 -17.05 7.70
N ALA A 461 26.13 -16.35 6.67
CA ALA A 461 27.46 -16.56 6.10
C ALA A 461 28.58 -15.89 6.92
N GLY A 462 28.25 -14.86 7.71
CA GLY A 462 29.23 -14.08 8.48
C GLY A 462 30.23 -13.31 7.61
N SER A 463 29.88 -13.08 6.34
CA SER A 463 30.67 -12.34 5.36
C SER A 463 30.71 -10.84 5.69
N LEU A 464 31.65 -10.12 5.07
CA LEU A 464 31.68 -8.66 5.14
C LEU A 464 30.49 -8.07 4.36
N CYS A 465 30.07 -6.87 4.74
CA CYS A 465 28.98 -6.19 4.02
C CYS A 465 29.38 -5.91 2.57
N SER A 466 28.36 -5.85 1.72
CA SER A 466 28.40 -5.39 0.33
C SER A 466 27.30 -4.37 0.11
N ALA A 467 27.29 -3.71 -1.04
CA ALA A 467 26.31 -2.72 -1.48
C ALA A 467 25.99 -2.92 -2.98
N ASP A 468 25.75 -4.17 -3.38
CA ASP A 468 25.51 -4.60 -4.76
C ASP A 468 24.15 -5.32 -4.94
N SER A 469 23.34 -5.47 -3.88
CA SER A 469 22.02 -6.08 -4.00
C SER A 469 21.03 -5.21 -4.80
N ARG A 470 20.21 -5.86 -5.65
CA ARG A 470 19.25 -5.16 -6.52
C ARG A 470 17.97 -4.70 -5.80
N GLY A 471 17.65 -5.29 -4.66
CA GLY A 471 16.47 -5.00 -3.83
C GLY A 471 16.19 -6.15 -2.86
N THR A 472 14.96 -6.27 -2.34
CA THR A 472 14.65 -7.23 -1.27
C THR A 472 13.59 -8.28 -1.64
N THR A 473 13.60 -9.42 -0.95
CA THR A 473 12.54 -10.44 -0.96
C THR A 473 11.28 -10.00 -0.18
N PRO A 474 10.09 -10.52 -0.51
CA PRO A 474 8.85 -10.24 0.23
C PRO A 474 8.91 -10.37 1.75
N ASP A 475 9.63 -11.39 2.24
CA ASP A 475 9.78 -11.63 3.68
C ASP A 475 10.81 -10.71 4.35
N ARG A 476 11.57 -9.94 3.55
CA ARG A 476 12.64 -9.02 3.99
C ARG A 476 13.78 -9.71 4.74
N LYS A 477 13.92 -11.03 4.58
CA LYS A 477 14.94 -11.85 5.26
C LYS A 477 16.08 -12.29 4.35
N ASP A 478 16.22 -11.67 3.18
CA ASP A 478 17.36 -11.92 2.30
C ASP A 478 18.66 -11.24 2.75
N GLY A 479 18.60 -10.34 3.74
CA GLY A 479 19.79 -9.66 4.27
C GLY A 479 19.98 -8.22 3.80
N THR A 480 19.03 -7.67 3.04
CA THR A 480 19.02 -6.26 2.62
C THR A 480 18.25 -5.32 3.55
N CYS A 481 17.41 -5.87 4.43
CA CYS A 481 16.58 -5.10 5.35
C CYS A 481 17.15 -5.10 6.78
N PHE A 482 17.00 -3.97 7.45
CA PHE A 482 17.55 -3.72 8.78
C PHE A 482 16.50 -3.08 9.69
N THR A 483 16.68 -3.27 10.99
CA THR A 483 16.08 -2.45 12.04
C THR A 483 17.16 -1.55 12.64
N TRP A 484 16.75 -0.52 13.36
CA TRP A 484 17.66 0.40 14.01
C TRP A 484 17.12 0.90 15.34
N THR A 485 18.04 1.21 16.26
CA THR A 485 17.72 1.69 17.62
C THR A 485 18.59 2.89 17.95
N ILE A 486 17.99 3.95 18.52
CA ILE A 486 18.75 5.11 19.02
C ILE A 486 19.45 4.73 20.32
N ILE A 487 20.73 5.03 20.43
CA ILE A 487 21.50 4.86 21.66
C ILE A 487 21.24 6.05 22.60
N GLY A 488 20.90 5.77 23.86
CA GLY A 488 20.74 6.78 24.91
C GLY A 488 19.35 7.42 25.02
N LYS A 489 18.30 6.77 24.50
CA LYS A 489 16.89 7.14 24.73
C LYS A 489 16.15 6.09 25.54
#